data_AF-A0A7Y4ZEV9-F1
#
_entry.id   AF-A0A7Y4ZEV9-F1
#
_cell.length_a   1.000
_cell.length_b   1.000
_cell.length_c   1.000
_cell.angle_alpha   90.00
_cell.angle_beta   90.00
_cell.angle_gamma   90.00
#
_symmetry.space_group_name_H-M   'P 1'
#
loop_
_entity.id
_entity.type
_entity.pdbx_description
1 polymer ?
#
loop_
_entity_poly.entity_id
_entity_poly.type
_entity_poly.pdbx_seq_one_letter_code
_entity_poly.pdbx_strand_id
1 'polypeptide(L)'
;DEAEAGIGPGTMKLKVDPSGRVEGTGDGSLGAFLVSGFFKDGMLTGTIFRKEKDGGFTGSILGETSKTGVDGNFKVSLGQGNVLRSGTFNLKTK
;
A
#
# COMPACT_ATOMS: atom_id res chain seq x y z
N ASP A 1 -16.37 2.07 16.48
CA ASP A 1 -17.29 2.48 15.42
C ASP A 1 -16.74 1.98 14.08
N GLU A 2 -17.50 1.21 13.31
CA GLU A 2 -17.02 0.65 12.04
C GLU A 2 -16.67 1.75 11.00
N ALA A 3 -17.22 2.95 11.21
CA ALA A 3 -16.97 4.13 10.38
C ALA A 3 -15.50 4.57 10.34
N GLU A 4 -14.73 4.36 11.42
CA GLU A 4 -13.35 4.87 11.54
C GLU A 4 -12.27 3.86 11.10
N ALA A 5 -12.64 2.59 10.89
CA ALA A 5 -11.70 1.55 10.51
C ALA A 5 -11.02 1.86 9.16
N GLY A 6 -9.69 1.75 9.12
CA GLY A 6 -8.90 2.02 7.91
C GLY A 6 -8.70 3.50 7.58
N ILE A 7 -9.01 4.41 8.51
CA ILE A 7 -8.85 5.86 8.33
C ILE A 7 -7.76 6.37 9.26
N GLY A 8 -6.80 7.12 8.71
CA GLY A 8 -5.73 7.76 9.46
C GLY A 8 -4.33 7.45 8.93
N PRO A 9 -3.29 7.90 9.65
CA PRO A 9 -1.92 7.82 9.17
C PRO A 9 -1.38 6.38 9.18
N GLY A 10 -0.36 6.16 8.35
CA GLY A 10 0.38 4.92 8.30
C GLY A 10 1.79 5.12 7.78
N THR A 11 2.58 4.06 7.85
CA THR A 11 3.94 4.01 7.32
C THR A 11 4.07 2.84 6.35
N MET A 12 4.90 3.01 5.33
CA MET A 12 5.17 2.00 4.33
C MET A 12 6.65 2.04 3.95
N LYS A 13 7.26 0.87 3.84
CA LYS A 13 8.64 0.69 3.37
C LYS A 13 8.63 -0.30 2.23
N LEU A 14 9.19 0.11 1.10
CA LEU A 14 9.33 -0.72 -0.09
C LEU A 14 10.81 -0.94 -0.40
N LYS A 15 11.12 -2.11 -0.94
CA LYS A 15 12.40 -2.44 -1.56
C LYS A 15 12.12 -2.83 -3.01
N VAL A 16 12.91 -2.28 -3.91
CA VAL A 16 12.89 -2.64 -5.33
C VAL A 16 14.17 -3.41 -5.63
N ASP A 17 14.04 -4.61 -6.16
CA ASP A 17 15.20 -5.39 -6.59
C ASP A 17 15.64 -5.01 -8.03
N PRO A 18 16.80 -5.49 -8.52
CA PRO A 18 17.27 -5.17 -9.87
C PRO A 18 16.36 -5.65 -11.01
N SER A 19 15.43 -6.59 -10.74
CA SER A 19 14.43 -7.03 -11.73
C SER A 19 13.21 -6.11 -11.80
N GLY A 20 13.14 -5.11 -10.92
CA GLY A 20 11.98 -4.24 -10.76
C GLY A 20 10.90 -4.84 -9.88
N ARG A 21 11.13 -5.98 -9.22
CA ARG A 21 10.16 -6.53 -8.26
C ARG A 21 10.15 -5.69 -6.99
N VAL A 22 8.96 -5.43 -6.49
CA VAL A 22 8.72 -4.64 -5.28
C VAL A 22 8.23 -5.56 -4.18
N GLU A 23 8.88 -5.48 -3.03
CA GLU A 23 8.40 -6.09 -1.79
C GLU A 23 8.45 -5.07 -0.66
N GLY A 24 7.47 -5.10 0.23
CA GLY A 24 7.38 -4.11 1.28
C GLY A 24 6.48 -4.49 2.43
N THR A 25 6.54 -3.67 3.45
CA THR A 25 5.74 -3.80 4.67
C THR A 25 5.22 -2.43 5.08
N GLY A 26 4.06 -2.39 5.71
CA GLY A 26 3.54 -1.19 6.34
C GLY A 26 2.70 -1.48 7.57
N ASP A 27 2.38 -0.41 8.29
CA ASP A 27 1.62 -0.41 9.53
C ASP A 27 0.86 0.92 9.68
N GLY A 28 -0.20 0.97 10.49
CA GLY A 28 -1.02 2.14 10.73
C GLY A 28 -2.51 1.81 10.79
N SER A 29 -3.36 2.76 10.38
CA SER A 29 -4.82 2.61 10.43
C SER A 29 -5.39 1.45 9.60
N LEU A 30 -4.64 0.94 8.62
CA LEU A 30 -5.02 -0.25 7.83
C LEU A 30 -4.65 -1.59 8.51
N GLY A 31 -3.97 -1.53 9.67
CA GLY A 31 -3.30 -2.67 10.30
C GLY A 31 -1.93 -2.96 9.68
N ALA A 32 -1.28 -4.02 10.14
CA ALA A 32 -0.01 -4.46 9.56
C ALA A 32 -0.24 -5.15 8.19
N PHE A 33 0.50 -4.71 7.18
CA PHE A 33 0.34 -5.20 5.80
C PHE A 33 1.67 -5.45 5.09
N LEU A 34 1.59 -6.23 4.02
CA LEU A 34 2.64 -6.50 3.05
C LEU A 34 2.27 -5.85 1.72
N VAL A 35 3.29 -5.49 0.94
CA VAL A 35 3.15 -5.01 -0.43
C VAL A 35 3.97 -5.92 -1.33
N SER A 36 3.36 -6.37 -2.44
CA SER A 36 4.08 -7.04 -3.51
C SER A 36 3.66 -6.46 -4.85
N GLY A 37 4.62 -6.24 -5.75
CA GLY A 37 4.34 -5.62 -7.03
C GLY A 37 5.56 -5.46 -7.91
N PHE A 38 5.49 -4.48 -8.82
CA PHE A 38 6.55 -4.15 -9.76
C PHE A 38 6.72 -2.64 -9.88
N PHE A 39 7.97 -2.23 -10.07
CA PHE A 39 8.37 -0.89 -10.42
C PHE A 39 9.02 -0.93 -11.79
N LYS A 40 8.38 -0.31 -12.78
CA LYS A 40 8.85 -0.31 -14.16
C LYS A 40 8.46 1.00 -14.84
N ASP A 41 9.36 1.55 -15.64
CA ASP A 41 9.10 2.76 -16.44
C ASP A 41 8.58 3.95 -15.60
N GLY A 42 9.13 4.10 -14.38
CA GLY A 42 8.75 5.15 -13.43
C GLY A 42 7.43 4.91 -12.69
N MET A 43 6.76 3.79 -12.94
CA MET A 43 5.46 3.43 -12.37
C MET A 43 5.61 2.30 -11.34
N LEU A 44 5.02 2.52 -10.16
CA LEU A 44 4.81 1.50 -9.14
C LEU A 44 3.40 0.92 -9.29
N THR A 45 3.31 -0.39 -9.46
CA THR A 45 2.04 -1.13 -9.37
C THR A 45 2.19 -2.24 -8.35
N GLY A 46 1.16 -2.51 -7.56
CA GLY A 46 1.23 -3.59 -6.59
C GLY A 46 -0.06 -3.88 -5.86
N THR A 47 0.02 -4.87 -4.99
CA THR A 47 -1.08 -5.35 -4.17
C THR A 47 -0.69 -5.24 -2.70
N ILE A 48 -1.61 -4.69 -1.89
CA ILE A 48 -1.57 -4.72 -0.43
C ILE A 48 -2.22 -6.01 0.04
N PHE A 49 -1.51 -6.74 0.88
CA PHE A 49 -1.99 -7.93 1.57
C PHE A 49 -1.95 -7.70 3.07
N ARG A 50 -2.99 -8.12 3.79
CA ARG A 50 -2.93 -8.25 5.25
C ARG A 50 -1.78 -9.17 5.64
N LYS A 51 -1.03 -8.79 6.69
CA LYS A 51 0.05 -9.64 7.21
C LYS A 51 -0.53 -10.82 8.00
N GLU A 52 -1.60 -10.60 8.74
CA GLU A 52 -2.27 -11.58 9.58
C GLU A 52 -3.57 -12.10 8.95
N LYS A 53 -4.09 -13.25 9.42
CA LYS A 53 -5.38 -13.79 8.97
C LYS A 53 -6.56 -13.20 9.76
N ASP A 54 -6.64 -11.88 9.81
CA ASP A 54 -7.58 -11.11 10.62
C ASP A 54 -8.79 -10.56 9.84
N GLY A 55 -8.86 -10.81 8.52
CA GLY A 55 -9.89 -10.22 7.66
C GLY A 55 -9.65 -8.75 7.31
N GLY A 56 -8.45 -8.23 7.59
CA GLY A 56 -8.04 -6.85 7.34
C GLY A 56 -7.96 -6.47 5.86
N PHE A 57 -7.51 -5.24 5.61
CA PHE A 57 -7.56 -4.61 4.30
C PHE A 57 -6.63 -5.28 3.27
N THR A 58 -7.14 -5.45 2.06
CA THR A 58 -6.40 -5.89 0.88
C THR A 58 -6.79 -5.06 -0.33
N GLY A 59 -5.89 -4.89 -1.30
CA GLY A 59 -6.23 -4.13 -2.50
C GLY A 59 -5.02 -3.73 -3.32
N SER A 60 -5.11 -2.66 -4.08
CA SER A 60 -4.10 -2.25 -5.06
C SER A 60 -3.47 -0.91 -4.71
N ILE A 61 -2.19 -0.77 -5.06
CA ILE A 61 -1.48 0.51 -5.07
C ILE A 61 -1.05 0.87 -6.50
N LEU A 62 -1.06 2.16 -6.78
CA LEU A 62 -0.52 2.75 -8.00
C LEU A 62 0.26 4.00 -7.62
N GLY A 63 1.51 4.11 -8.08
CA GLY A 63 2.32 5.29 -7.88
C GLY A 63 3.17 5.63 -9.09
N GLU A 64 3.61 6.87 -9.15
CA GLU A 64 4.45 7.43 -10.19
C GLU A 64 5.65 8.13 -9.55
N THR A 65 6.78 8.07 -10.24
CA THR A 65 8.00 8.74 -9.79
C THR A 65 7.78 10.25 -9.74
N SER A 66 8.12 10.85 -8.62
CA SER A 66 8.15 12.30 -8.45
C SER A 66 9.58 12.79 -8.20
N LYS A 67 9.75 14.10 -8.04
CA LYS A 67 11.09 14.71 -7.86
C LYS A 67 11.84 14.16 -6.64
N THR A 68 11.14 13.63 -5.64
CA THR A 68 11.72 13.22 -4.35
C THR A 68 11.45 11.76 -3.98
N GLY A 69 10.86 10.98 -4.89
CA GLY A 69 10.57 9.57 -4.68
C GLY A 69 9.37 9.10 -5.49
N VAL A 70 8.33 8.58 -4.84
CA VAL A 70 7.13 8.04 -5.50
C VAL A 70 5.88 8.59 -4.83
N ASP A 71 5.00 9.19 -5.61
CA ASP A 71 3.68 9.64 -5.18
C ASP A 71 2.61 8.72 -5.75
N GLY A 72 1.58 8.41 -4.97
CA GLY A 72 0.57 7.48 -5.44
C GLY A 72 -0.70 7.43 -4.62
N ASN A 73 -1.58 6.54 -5.06
CA ASN A 73 -2.83 6.23 -4.42
C ASN A 73 -2.98 4.72 -4.20
N PHE A 74 -3.88 4.38 -3.29
CA PHE A 74 -4.29 3.00 -3.07
C PHE A 74 -5.80 2.91 -2.96
N LYS A 75 -6.32 1.71 -3.25
CA LYS A 75 -7.70 1.31 -3.02
C LYS A 75 -7.68 -0.04 -2.33
N VAL A 76 -8.36 -0.15 -1.20
CA VAL A 76 -8.40 -1.36 -0.40
C VAL A 76 -9.81 -1.65 0.10
N SER A 77 -10.09 -2.92 0.36
CA SER A 77 -11.29 -3.36 1.03
C SER A 77 -10.98 -4.38 2.12
N LEU A 78 -11.86 -4.48 3.12
CA LEU A 78 -11.85 -5.63 4.02
C LEU A 78 -12.08 -6.92 3.23
N GLY A 79 -11.64 -8.06 3.79
CA GLY A 79 -11.82 -9.36 3.13
C GLY A 79 -13.28 -9.74 2.86
N GLN A 80 -14.22 -9.16 3.62
CA GLN A 80 -15.67 -9.33 3.44
C GLN A 80 -16.26 -8.38 2.38
N GLY A 81 -15.48 -7.44 1.85
CA GLY A 81 -15.90 -6.50 0.79
C GLY A 81 -16.87 -5.40 1.23
N ASN A 82 -17.28 -5.36 2.50
CA ASN A 82 -18.25 -4.42 3.05
C ASN A 82 -17.69 -3.00 3.33
N VAL A 83 -16.37 -2.85 3.37
CA VAL A 83 -15.71 -1.55 3.58
C VAL A 83 -14.69 -1.32 2.48
N LEU A 84 -14.83 -0.21 1.75
CA LEU A 84 -13.83 0.29 0.81
C LEU A 84 -13.15 1.54 1.37
N ARG A 85 -11.83 1.62 1.20
CA ARG A 85 -11.01 2.78 1.54
C ARG A 85 -10.10 3.13 0.37
N SER A 86 -9.84 4.41 0.26
CA SER A 86 -8.84 4.94 -0.66
C SER A 86 -7.98 5.94 0.08
N GLY A 87 -6.74 6.09 -0.35
CA GLY A 87 -5.83 7.07 0.22
C GLY A 87 -4.69 7.37 -0.72
N THR A 88 -3.86 8.31 -0.31
CA THR A 88 -2.63 8.69 -1.00
C THR A 88 -1.41 8.28 -0.18
N PHE A 89 -0.28 8.15 -0.84
CA PHE A 89 1.01 7.97 -0.19
C PHE A 89 2.08 8.81 -0.88
N ASN A 90 3.08 9.21 -0.11
CA ASN A 90 4.33 9.80 -0.58
C ASN A 90 5.46 8.96 0.01
N LEU A 91 6.26 8.34 -0.86
CA LEU A 91 7.46 7.62 -0.50
C LEU A 91 8.67 8.45 -0.86
N LYS A 92 9.63 8.54 0.05
CA LYS A 92 10.93 9.14 -0.20
C LYS A 92 11.97 8.04 -0.40
N THR A 93 12.82 8.20 -1.40
CA THR A 93 14.02 7.36 -1.53
C THR A 93 14.98 7.72 -0.39
N LYS A 94 15.41 6.71 0.36
CA LYS A 94 16.43 6.85 1.40
C LYS A 94 17.72 6.19 0.92
#